data_AF-A0A8J5NLM5-F1
#
_entry.id   AF-A0A8J5NLM5-F1
#
_cell.length_a   1.000
_cell.length_b   1.000
_cell.length_c   1.000
_cell.angle_alpha   90.00
_cell.angle_beta   90.00
_cell.angle_gamma   90.00
#
_symmetry.space_group_name_H-M   'P 1'
#
loop_
_entity.id
_entity.type
_entity.pdbx_description
1 polymer ?
#
loop_
_entity_poly.entity_id
_entity_poly.type
_entity_poly.pdbx_seq_one_letter_code
_entity_poly.pdbx_strand_id
1 'polypeptide(L)'
;MVHETPARYRVRNGTINLVEEHINMDLFCCRYLSSRPFTTGKSQSISADIHSGYFGFLNYAAAHYIVHIREVETSEVSTYSASRLEAVKAAVVGLAKANCKAISLQAEQSDKANKDLNLAIQGNVLTVRALIGLQQEKSETAIFDATEGPKRHKCHKIQCSKFATGCSNETAPKEQLAVHERPFRCPHTDCFAHAVGYASSKRLENHNEAFHHTTSKAKAKAVFPAELETGEWNLYEACKAGNLDEVKSFNREGADLNSTHPEAVSPFCAAVEAGPGHVCRYFIDNGVDPFRQVCNKMASRTAVASAIYREHLEILEFFLHSGSSPDDSDLVENITYAVHSNRSAALNMLLTARQPK
;
A
#
# COMPACT_ATOMS: atom_id res chain seq x y z
N MET A 1 -18.41 12.68 -14.23
CA MET A 1 -19.05 11.76 -13.27
C MET A 1 -20.21 11.08 -13.96
N VAL A 2 -19.96 9.97 -14.66
CA VAL A 2 -21.05 9.03 -14.97
C VAL A 2 -21.15 8.14 -13.75
N HIS A 3 -22.29 8.14 -13.08
CA HIS A 3 -22.51 7.37 -11.87
C HIS A 3 -22.12 5.89 -12.07
N GLU A 4 -21.58 5.27 -11.02
CA GLU A 4 -21.27 3.83 -10.96
C GLU A 4 -22.50 2.94 -11.23
N THR A 5 -23.71 3.48 -11.05
CA THR A 5 -25.00 2.81 -11.23
C THR A 5 -25.30 2.40 -12.69
N PRO A 6 -25.17 3.27 -13.71
CA PRO A 6 -25.37 2.86 -15.11
C PRO A 6 -24.43 1.77 -15.62
N ALA A 7 -23.15 1.80 -15.23
CA ALA A 7 -22.19 0.77 -15.64
C ALA A 7 -22.53 -0.59 -15.01
N ARG A 8 -22.78 -0.61 -13.69
CA ARG A 8 -23.23 -1.82 -12.98
C ARG A 8 -24.57 -2.34 -13.50
N TYR A 9 -25.49 -1.45 -13.87
CA TYR A 9 -26.79 -1.81 -14.47
C TYR A 9 -26.63 -2.49 -15.84
N ARG A 10 -25.73 -2.00 -16.70
CA ARG A 10 -25.44 -2.60 -18.01
C ARG A 10 -24.75 -3.96 -17.92
N VAL A 11 -23.84 -4.12 -16.95
CA VAL A 11 -23.22 -5.42 -16.66
C VAL A 11 -24.27 -6.39 -16.13
N ARG A 12 -25.14 -5.95 -15.20
CA ARG A 12 -26.20 -6.79 -14.61
C ARG A 12 -27.29 -7.19 -15.59
N ASN A 13 -27.59 -6.34 -16.58
CA ASN A 13 -28.53 -6.64 -17.66
C ASN A 13 -27.89 -7.42 -18.84
N GLY A 14 -26.63 -7.85 -18.73
CA GLY A 14 -25.94 -8.59 -19.79
C GLY A 14 -25.67 -7.79 -21.07
N THR A 15 -25.78 -6.46 -21.02
CA THR A 15 -25.51 -5.58 -22.17
C THR A 15 -24.01 -5.39 -22.39
N ILE A 16 -23.19 -5.57 -21.34
CA ILE A 16 -21.73 -5.54 -21.41
C ILE A 16 -21.21 -6.83 -20.79
N ASN A 17 -20.45 -7.60 -21.56
CA ASN A 17 -19.70 -8.73 -21.05
C ASN A 17 -18.37 -8.23 -20.48
N LEU A 18 -18.29 -8.11 -19.16
CA LEU A 18 -17.14 -7.52 -18.49
C LEU A 18 -15.84 -8.27 -18.80
N VAL A 19 -15.89 -9.60 -18.86
CA VAL A 19 -14.72 -10.43 -19.19
C VAL A 19 -14.27 -10.19 -20.63
N GLU A 20 -15.19 -10.01 -21.57
CA GLU A 20 -14.83 -9.67 -22.95
C GLU A 20 -14.13 -8.31 -23.05
N GLU A 21 -14.58 -7.33 -22.27
CA GLU A 21 -13.88 -6.04 -22.18
C GLU A 21 -12.50 -6.18 -21.55
N HIS A 22 -12.34 -7.02 -20.50
CA HIS A 22 -11.01 -7.32 -19.96
C HIS A 22 -10.11 -7.99 -21.00
N ILE A 23 -10.62 -8.93 -21.82
CA ILE A 23 -9.85 -9.56 -22.92
C ILE A 23 -9.43 -8.51 -23.96
N ASN A 24 -10.35 -7.62 -24.37
CA ASN A 24 -10.06 -6.56 -25.34
C ASN A 24 -8.97 -5.62 -24.82
N MET A 25 -9.11 -5.18 -23.57
CA MET A 25 -8.20 -4.25 -22.93
C MET A 25 -6.85 -4.88 -22.63
N ASP A 26 -6.80 -6.16 -22.25
CA ASP A 26 -5.56 -6.91 -22.07
C ASP A 26 -4.79 -7.01 -23.39
N LEU A 27 -5.44 -7.50 -24.45
CA LEU A 27 -4.84 -7.57 -25.79
C LEU A 27 -4.32 -6.21 -26.25
N PHE A 28 -5.10 -5.15 -26.06
CA PHE A 28 -4.70 -3.79 -26.41
C PHE A 28 -3.49 -3.33 -25.60
N CYS A 29 -3.55 -3.42 -24.27
CA CYS A 29 -2.48 -2.98 -23.39
C CYS A 29 -1.18 -3.75 -23.63
N CYS A 30 -1.24 -5.08 -23.74
CA CYS A 30 -0.09 -5.92 -24.03
C CYS A 30 0.56 -5.55 -25.36
N ARG A 31 -0.22 -5.40 -26.44
CA ARG A 31 0.32 -5.00 -27.76
C ARG A 31 0.87 -3.59 -27.75
N TYR A 32 0.19 -2.66 -27.09
CA TYR A 32 0.62 -1.27 -26.96
C TYR A 32 1.95 -1.15 -26.21
N LEU A 33 2.08 -1.81 -25.06
CA LEU A 33 3.30 -1.84 -24.23
C LEU A 33 4.41 -2.76 -24.79
N SER A 34 4.13 -3.51 -25.86
CA SER A 34 5.12 -4.26 -26.63
C SER A 34 5.53 -3.54 -27.93
N SER A 35 4.88 -2.43 -28.24
CA SER A 35 5.07 -1.73 -29.51
C SER A 35 6.47 -1.14 -29.63
N ARG A 36 6.90 -0.91 -30.87
CA ARG A 36 8.19 -0.26 -31.14
C ARG A 36 8.28 1.13 -30.48
N PRO A 37 7.34 2.08 -30.68
CA PRO A 37 7.46 3.42 -30.10
C PRO A 37 7.65 3.43 -28.58
N PHE A 38 7.07 2.46 -27.87
CA PHE A 38 7.24 2.33 -26.43
C PHE A 38 8.58 1.69 -26.03
N THR A 39 9.00 0.63 -26.71
CA THR A 39 10.20 -0.15 -26.34
C THR A 39 11.51 0.42 -26.86
N THR A 40 11.50 1.16 -27.99
CA THR A 40 12.70 1.73 -28.62
C THR A 40 13.04 3.14 -28.15
N GLY A 41 12.28 3.73 -27.22
CA GLY A 41 12.43 5.11 -26.75
C GLY A 41 13.83 5.49 -26.25
N LYS A 42 14.71 4.53 -25.96
CA LYS A 42 16.11 4.79 -25.57
C LYS A 42 17.09 4.96 -26.75
N SER A 43 16.66 4.65 -27.98
CA SER A 43 17.57 4.43 -29.12
C SER A 43 17.21 5.16 -30.40
N GLN A 44 15.97 5.64 -30.55
CA GLN A 44 15.48 6.30 -31.77
C GLN A 44 14.57 7.49 -31.45
N SER A 45 14.48 8.45 -32.38
CA SER A 45 13.58 9.61 -32.27
C SER A 45 12.13 9.16 -32.40
N ILE A 46 11.34 9.36 -31.34
CA ILE A 46 9.89 9.11 -31.29
C ILE A 46 9.07 10.38 -31.57
N SER A 47 9.68 11.43 -32.15
CA SER A 47 9.01 12.73 -32.34
C SER A 47 7.74 12.64 -33.19
N ALA A 48 7.76 11.86 -34.28
CA ALA A 48 6.56 11.65 -35.10
C ALA A 48 5.43 10.94 -34.32
N ASP A 49 5.76 9.97 -33.47
CA ASP A 49 4.80 9.28 -32.61
C ASP A 49 4.23 10.21 -31.53
N ILE A 50 5.05 11.12 -30.99
CA ILE A 50 4.59 12.17 -30.05
C ILE A 50 3.58 13.09 -30.75
N HIS A 51 3.90 13.60 -31.94
CA HIS A 51 3.03 14.52 -32.66
C HIS A 51 1.74 13.87 -33.19
N SER A 52 1.70 12.56 -33.39
CA SER A 52 0.48 11.85 -33.78
C SER A 52 -0.49 11.60 -32.62
N GLY A 53 -0.09 11.87 -31.37
CA GLY A 53 -0.89 11.57 -30.18
C GLY A 53 -0.83 10.10 -29.75
N TYR A 54 0.10 9.31 -30.28
CA TYR A 54 0.25 7.87 -29.99
C TYR A 54 0.33 7.56 -28.49
N PHE A 55 0.93 8.46 -27.70
CA PHE A 55 1.16 8.28 -26.27
C PHE A 55 -0.02 8.69 -25.37
N GLY A 56 -1.18 9.07 -25.92
CA GLY A 56 -2.34 9.47 -25.12
C GLY A 56 -2.84 8.38 -24.17
N PHE A 57 -2.70 7.11 -24.54
CA PHE A 57 -3.13 5.96 -23.73
C PHE A 57 -2.05 5.40 -22.78
N LEU A 58 -0.83 5.96 -22.83
CA LEU A 58 0.34 5.46 -22.11
C LEU A 58 0.09 5.25 -20.61
N ASN A 59 -0.53 6.24 -19.97
CA ASN A 59 -0.73 6.23 -18.52
C ASN A 59 -1.76 5.18 -18.09
N TYR A 60 -2.80 4.96 -18.89
CA TYR A 60 -3.78 3.93 -18.60
C TYR A 60 -3.16 2.55 -18.77
N ALA A 61 -2.54 2.29 -19.93
CA ALA A 61 -1.98 0.98 -20.23
C ALA A 61 -0.95 0.56 -19.17
N ALA A 62 -0.01 1.43 -18.82
CA ALA A 62 1.02 1.11 -17.84
C ALA A 62 0.47 0.89 -16.42
N ALA A 63 -0.62 1.57 -16.03
CA ALA A 63 -1.21 1.45 -14.71
C ALA A 63 -2.14 0.23 -14.56
N HIS A 64 -2.80 -0.19 -15.64
CA HIS A 64 -3.94 -1.12 -15.56
C HIS A 64 -3.74 -2.43 -16.34
N TYR A 65 -2.69 -2.61 -17.14
CA TYR A 65 -2.50 -3.85 -17.92
C TYR A 65 -2.58 -5.12 -17.05
N ILE A 66 -1.94 -5.11 -15.88
CA ILE A 66 -1.90 -6.27 -14.98
C ILE A 66 -3.26 -6.60 -14.37
N VAL A 67 -4.14 -5.60 -14.20
CA VAL A 67 -5.49 -5.81 -13.71
C VAL A 67 -6.29 -6.57 -14.77
N HIS A 68 -6.18 -6.19 -16.04
CA HIS A 68 -6.86 -6.90 -17.11
C HIS A 68 -6.38 -8.35 -17.26
N ILE A 69 -5.07 -8.60 -17.17
CA ILE A 69 -4.52 -9.97 -17.19
C ILE A 69 -5.11 -10.82 -16.07
N ARG A 70 -5.09 -10.32 -14.83
CA ARG A 70 -5.58 -11.05 -13.65
C ARG A 70 -7.06 -11.38 -13.74
N GLU A 71 -7.90 -10.42 -14.15
CA GLU A 71 -9.35 -10.65 -14.29
C GLU A 71 -9.68 -11.69 -15.37
N VAL A 72 -8.85 -11.81 -16.42
CA VAL A 72 -8.99 -12.86 -17.44
C VAL A 72 -8.55 -14.22 -16.89
N GLU A 73 -7.51 -14.27 -16.05
CA GLU A 73 -7.03 -15.51 -15.41
C GLU A 73 -7.97 -16.06 -14.33
N THR A 74 -8.63 -15.18 -13.56
CA THR A 74 -9.52 -15.57 -12.45
C THR A 74 -10.93 -15.94 -12.88
N SER A 75 -11.36 -15.55 -14.08
CA SER A 75 -12.70 -15.85 -14.58
C SER A 75 -12.81 -17.33 -14.98
N GLU A 76 -13.70 -18.11 -14.35
CA GLU A 76 -14.00 -19.49 -14.76
C GLU A 76 -14.52 -19.49 -16.21
N VAL A 77 -13.65 -19.94 -17.12
CA VAL A 77 -13.83 -19.90 -18.58
C VAL A 77 -14.90 -20.92 -19.00
N SER A 78 -16.17 -20.63 -18.74
CA SER A 78 -17.26 -21.30 -19.44
C SER A 78 -17.66 -20.43 -20.64
N THR A 79 -17.48 -20.98 -21.86
CA THR A 79 -17.94 -20.43 -23.16
C THR A 79 -17.13 -19.33 -23.87
N TYR A 80 -15.80 -19.25 -23.72
CA TYR A 80 -14.97 -18.38 -24.58
C TYR A 80 -14.39 -19.15 -25.78
N SER A 81 -14.25 -18.49 -26.94
CA SER A 81 -13.57 -19.09 -28.08
C SER A 81 -12.09 -19.28 -27.72
N ALA A 82 -11.61 -20.53 -27.68
CA ALA A 82 -10.24 -20.89 -27.32
C ALA A 82 -9.19 -20.03 -28.06
N SER A 83 -9.49 -19.62 -29.30
CA SER A 83 -8.66 -18.73 -30.12
C SER A 83 -8.30 -17.39 -29.46
N ARG A 84 -9.21 -16.75 -28.71
CA ARG A 84 -8.95 -15.43 -28.10
C ARG A 84 -8.09 -15.54 -26.86
N LEU A 85 -8.28 -16.59 -26.07
CA LEU A 85 -7.47 -16.85 -24.89
C LEU A 85 -6.03 -17.18 -25.28
N GLU A 86 -5.83 -17.95 -26.35
CA GLU A 86 -4.47 -18.18 -26.89
C GLU A 86 -3.83 -16.89 -27.42
N ALA A 87 -4.61 -16.00 -28.03
CA ALA A 87 -4.11 -14.68 -28.42
C ALA A 87 -3.70 -13.82 -27.21
N VAL A 88 -4.45 -13.88 -26.10
CA VAL A 88 -4.12 -13.20 -24.84
C VAL A 88 -2.81 -13.74 -24.27
N LYS A 89 -2.69 -15.06 -24.10
CA LYS A 89 -1.46 -15.70 -23.61
C LYS A 89 -0.25 -15.33 -24.47
N ALA A 90 -0.41 -15.37 -25.80
CA ALA A 90 0.65 -14.97 -26.72
C ALA A 90 1.02 -13.48 -26.58
N ALA A 91 0.05 -12.60 -26.35
CA ALA A 91 0.28 -11.18 -26.13
C ALA A 91 1.03 -10.91 -24.82
N VAL A 92 0.68 -11.61 -23.72
CA VAL A 92 1.38 -11.52 -22.42
C VAL A 92 2.83 -11.99 -22.55
N VAL A 93 3.08 -13.09 -23.25
CA VAL A 93 4.44 -13.56 -23.54
C VAL A 93 5.21 -12.54 -24.39
N GLY A 94 4.55 -11.95 -25.40
CA GLY A 94 5.10 -10.88 -26.23
C GLY A 94 5.50 -9.67 -25.40
N LEU A 95 4.67 -9.26 -24.44
CA LEU A 95 4.92 -8.16 -23.52
C LEU A 95 6.16 -8.38 -22.66
N ALA A 96 6.26 -9.56 -22.05
CA ALA A 96 7.42 -9.95 -21.27
C ALA A 96 8.69 -9.95 -22.13
N LYS A 97 8.65 -10.54 -23.33
CA LYS A 97 9.79 -10.60 -24.25
C LYS A 97 10.24 -9.22 -24.75
N ALA A 98 9.29 -8.32 -24.99
CA ALA A 98 9.57 -6.98 -25.50
C ALA A 98 10.23 -6.07 -24.44
N ASN A 99 9.93 -6.29 -23.15
CA ASN A 99 10.39 -5.43 -22.05
C ASN A 99 11.54 -6.03 -21.24
N CYS A 100 11.60 -7.36 -21.11
CA CYS A 100 12.63 -8.06 -20.33
C CYS A 100 13.66 -8.71 -21.27
N LYS A 101 14.93 -8.33 -21.13
CA LYS A 101 16.03 -8.99 -21.86
C LYS A 101 16.33 -10.35 -21.20
N ALA A 102 15.68 -11.40 -21.73
CA ALA A 102 15.78 -12.83 -21.38
C ALA A 102 15.25 -13.21 -19.98
N ILE A 103 14.14 -13.96 -19.93
CA ILE A 103 13.66 -14.67 -18.73
C ILE A 103 13.75 -16.17 -19.02
N SER A 104 14.50 -16.90 -18.18
CA SER A 104 14.42 -18.36 -18.06
C SER A 104 13.17 -18.72 -17.26
N LEU A 105 12.32 -19.57 -17.82
CA LEU A 105 11.06 -20.02 -17.22
C LEU A 105 11.30 -21.18 -16.25
N GLN A 106 11.14 -20.97 -14.94
CA GLN A 106 10.67 -22.01 -14.00
C GLN A 106 9.69 -21.42 -12.95
N ALA A 107 8.73 -22.26 -12.53
CA ALA A 107 7.45 -21.84 -11.96
C ALA A 107 7.49 -21.20 -10.55
N GLU A 108 8.64 -21.18 -9.87
CA GLU A 108 8.82 -20.44 -8.60
C GLU A 108 9.11 -18.93 -8.80
N GLN A 109 9.20 -18.47 -10.07
CA GLN A 109 9.63 -17.13 -10.47
C GLN A 109 8.50 -16.16 -10.87
N SER A 110 7.21 -16.52 -10.71
CA SER A 110 6.08 -15.71 -11.19
C SER A 110 6.05 -14.29 -10.57
N ASP A 111 6.13 -14.18 -9.24
CA ASP A 111 6.08 -12.86 -8.57
C ASP A 111 7.30 -12.00 -8.87
N LYS A 112 8.49 -12.63 -8.94
CA LYS A 112 9.72 -11.91 -9.29
C LYS A 112 9.71 -11.43 -10.74
N ALA A 113 9.29 -12.28 -11.68
CA ALA A 113 9.13 -11.92 -13.08
C ALA A 113 8.11 -10.78 -13.27
N ASN A 114 7.00 -10.81 -12.52
CA ASN A 114 6.00 -9.73 -12.54
C ASN A 114 6.56 -8.41 -12.01
N LYS A 115 7.37 -8.44 -10.94
CA LYS A 115 8.06 -7.23 -10.43
C LYS A 115 9.06 -6.70 -11.44
N ASP A 116 9.85 -7.58 -12.05
CA ASP A 116 10.86 -7.18 -13.04
C ASP A 116 10.22 -6.60 -14.31
N LEU A 117 9.10 -7.17 -14.77
CA LEU A 117 8.31 -6.62 -15.88
C LEU A 117 7.73 -5.24 -15.54
N ASN A 118 7.15 -5.07 -14.35
CA ASN A 118 6.64 -3.77 -13.89
C ASN A 118 7.75 -2.70 -13.85
N LEU A 119 8.94 -3.06 -13.36
CA LEU A 119 10.10 -2.16 -13.34
C LEU A 119 10.57 -1.79 -14.75
N ALA A 120 10.58 -2.74 -15.68
CA ALA A 120 10.94 -2.49 -17.08
C ALA A 120 9.95 -1.54 -17.77
N ILE A 121 8.64 -1.81 -17.64
CA ILE A 121 7.57 -0.97 -18.17
C ILE A 121 7.67 0.43 -17.55
N GLN A 122 7.84 0.54 -16.22
CA GLN A 122 8.03 1.81 -15.55
C GLN A 122 9.22 2.59 -16.12
N GLY A 123 10.37 1.95 -16.31
CA GLY A 123 11.55 2.58 -16.91
C GLY A 123 11.30 3.11 -18.32
N ASN A 124 10.56 2.37 -19.15
CA ASN A 124 10.20 2.80 -20.50
C ASN A 124 9.23 3.98 -20.48
N VAL A 125 8.20 3.95 -19.62
CA VAL A 125 7.28 5.09 -19.40
C VAL A 125 8.05 6.35 -19.03
N LEU A 126 8.99 6.26 -18.09
CA LEU A 126 9.78 7.42 -17.66
C LEU A 126 10.62 7.99 -18.79
N THR A 127 11.21 7.12 -19.61
CA THR A 127 11.96 7.52 -20.81
C THR A 127 11.06 8.27 -21.79
N VAL A 128 9.89 7.71 -22.12
CA VAL A 128 8.92 8.32 -23.04
C VAL A 128 8.41 9.65 -22.50
N ARG A 129 8.07 9.75 -21.20
CA ARG A 129 7.66 11.00 -20.56
C ARG A 129 8.73 12.08 -20.63
N ALA A 130 9.99 11.73 -20.40
CA ALA A 130 11.10 12.67 -20.50
C ALA A 130 11.25 13.21 -21.93
N LEU A 131 11.13 12.33 -22.94
CA LEU A 131 11.17 12.72 -24.35
C LEU A 131 10.00 13.62 -24.76
N ILE A 132 8.78 13.32 -24.29
CA ILE A 132 7.61 14.20 -24.48
C ILE A 132 7.87 15.57 -23.86
N GLY A 133 8.40 15.61 -22.63
CA GLY A 133 8.75 16.86 -21.95
C GLY A 133 9.77 17.70 -22.72
N LEU A 134 10.82 17.07 -23.25
CA LEU A 134 11.84 17.74 -24.08
C LEU A 134 11.27 18.29 -25.40
N GLN A 135 10.20 17.69 -25.95
CA GLN A 135 9.53 18.21 -27.14
C GLN A 135 8.58 19.36 -26.81
N GLN A 136 7.91 19.30 -25.66
CA GLN A 136 7.06 20.39 -25.17
C GLN A 136 7.86 21.68 -24.92
N GLU A 137 9.10 21.57 -24.45
CA GLU A 137 10.00 22.73 -24.26
C GLU A 137 10.48 23.35 -25.58
N LYS A 138 10.43 22.61 -26.69
CA LYS A 138 10.82 23.07 -28.04
C LYS A 138 9.66 23.60 -28.87
N SER A 139 8.44 23.24 -28.52
CA SER A 139 7.19 23.63 -29.18
C SER A 139 6.63 24.90 -28.55
N GLU A 140 5.93 25.74 -29.33
CA GLU A 140 5.02 26.72 -28.74
C GLU A 140 3.96 25.96 -27.91
N THR A 141 3.85 26.30 -26.62
CA THR A 141 3.07 25.60 -25.59
C THR A 141 1.57 25.49 -25.89
N ALA A 142 1.05 26.32 -26.80
CA ALA A 142 -0.38 26.46 -27.08
C ALA A 142 -1.05 25.18 -27.65
N ILE A 143 -0.34 24.36 -28.45
CA ILE A 143 -0.92 23.14 -29.03
C ILE A 143 -1.09 22.04 -27.97
N PHE A 144 -0.16 21.96 -27.01
CA PHE A 144 -0.18 20.95 -25.95
C PHE A 144 -1.21 21.28 -24.87
N ASP A 145 -1.34 22.56 -24.49
CA ASP A 145 -2.36 22.97 -23.51
C ASP A 145 -3.79 22.67 -24.01
N ALA A 146 -4.04 22.79 -25.32
CA ALA A 146 -5.34 22.52 -25.93
C ALA A 146 -5.69 21.01 -26.03
N THR A 147 -4.69 20.12 -26.08
CA THR A 147 -4.89 18.68 -26.34
C THR A 147 -4.65 17.80 -25.10
N GLU A 148 -3.68 18.14 -24.27
CA GLU A 148 -3.27 17.37 -23.08
C GLU A 148 -3.67 18.05 -21.76
N GLY A 149 -4.10 19.32 -21.83
CA GLY A 149 -4.42 20.14 -20.66
C GLY A 149 -3.18 20.66 -19.93
N PRO A 150 -3.36 21.33 -18.78
CA PRO A 150 -2.25 21.97 -18.07
C PRO A 150 -1.22 20.94 -17.60
N LYS A 151 0.07 21.32 -17.61
CA LYS A 151 1.18 20.47 -17.15
C LYS A 151 0.93 20.00 -15.71
N ARG A 152 0.89 18.68 -15.51
CA ARG A 152 0.77 18.05 -14.19
C ARG A 152 2.01 17.25 -13.85
N HIS A 153 2.43 17.29 -12.60
CA HIS A 153 3.53 16.49 -12.08
C HIS A 153 3.05 15.08 -11.77
N LYS A 154 3.29 14.14 -12.69
CA LYS A 154 2.88 12.74 -12.57
C LYS A 154 3.90 11.93 -11.78
N CYS A 155 3.43 11.02 -10.93
CA CYS A 155 4.31 10.12 -10.18
C CYS A 155 5.06 9.15 -11.12
N HIS A 156 6.25 8.73 -10.72
CA HIS A 156 7.06 7.75 -11.44
C HIS A 156 6.64 6.29 -11.20
N LYS A 157 5.96 6.00 -10.08
CA LYS A 157 5.50 4.65 -9.72
C LYS A 157 4.17 4.35 -10.38
N ILE A 158 4.12 3.38 -11.31
CA ILE A 158 2.94 3.04 -12.13
C ILE A 158 1.71 2.62 -11.32
N GLN A 159 1.91 2.01 -10.15
CA GLN A 159 0.85 1.58 -9.24
C GLN A 159 0.33 2.71 -8.34
N CYS A 160 0.95 3.89 -8.38
CA CYS A 160 0.48 5.01 -7.58
C CYS A 160 -0.77 5.65 -8.19
N SER A 161 -1.76 6.00 -7.35
CA SER A 161 -2.97 6.71 -7.80
C SER A 161 -2.70 8.04 -8.51
N LYS A 162 -1.58 8.71 -8.18
CA LYS A 162 -1.12 9.94 -8.84
C LYS A 162 -0.24 9.71 -10.07
N PHE A 163 -0.04 8.46 -10.49
CA PHE A 163 0.70 8.14 -11.69
C PHE A 163 0.03 8.68 -12.96
N ALA A 164 -1.27 8.42 -13.12
CA ALA A 164 -2.01 8.86 -14.30
C ALA A 164 -2.54 10.29 -14.14
N THR A 165 -3.07 10.61 -12.96
CA THR A 165 -3.74 11.89 -12.67
C THR A 165 -2.76 13.04 -12.45
N GLY A 166 -1.61 12.77 -11.81
CA GLY A 166 -0.63 13.79 -11.43
C GLY A 166 -1.11 14.80 -10.39
N CYS A 167 -0.22 15.71 -10.03
CA CYS A 167 -0.45 16.80 -9.10
C CYS A 167 -0.23 18.14 -9.80
N SER A 168 -1.00 19.16 -9.43
CA SER A 168 -0.85 20.51 -10.00
C SER A 168 0.33 21.30 -9.39
N ASN A 169 0.88 20.86 -8.26
CA ASN A 169 1.93 21.58 -7.54
C ASN A 169 3.33 21.01 -7.84
N GLU A 170 4.33 21.87 -8.03
CA GLU A 170 5.72 21.49 -8.30
C GLU A 170 6.44 20.81 -7.12
N THR A 171 6.01 21.08 -5.88
CA THR A 171 6.60 20.47 -4.66
C THR A 171 6.05 19.08 -4.36
N ALA A 172 4.82 18.80 -4.79
CA ALA A 172 4.12 17.53 -4.58
C ALA A 172 4.89 16.29 -5.09
N PRO A 173 5.59 16.28 -6.24
CA PRO A 173 6.38 15.11 -6.65
C PRO A 173 7.52 14.75 -5.68
N LYS A 174 8.16 15.72 -5.01
CA LYS A 174 9.22 15.44 -4.01
C LYS A 174 8.66 14.83 -2.74
N GLU A 175 7.57 15.40 -2.22
CA GLU A 175 6.85 14.85 -1.06
C GLU A 175 6.34 13.44 -1.34
N GLN A 176 5.82 13.22 -2.54
CA GLN A 176 5.31 11.92 -2.95
C GLN A 176 6.43 10.90 -3.19
N LEU A 177 7.59 11.33 -3.71
CA LEU A 177 8.76 10.48 -3.82
C LEU A 177 9.25 10.02 -2.44
N ALA A 178 9.24 10.92 -1.44
CA ALA A 178 9.58 10.57 -0.07
C ALA A 178 8.64 9.52 0.54
N VAL A 179 7.35 9.52 0.17
CA VAL A 179 6.40 8.45 0.55
C VAL A 179 6.81 7.08 0.00
N HIS A 180 7.41 7.03 -1.18
CA HIS A 180 7.86 5.78 -1.81
C HIS A 180 9.25 5.34 -1.33
N GLU A 181 10.20 6.26 -1.22
CA GLU A 181 11.59 5.95 -0.85
C GLU A 181 11.76 5.75 0.66
N ARG A 182 10.86 6.35 1.45
CA ARG A 182 10.84 6.28 2.93
C ARG A 182 12.24 6.51 3.54
N PRO A 183 12.90 7.65 3.24
CA PRO A 183 14.33 7.85 3.52
C PRO A 183 14.68 7.91 5.01
N PHE A 184 13.72 8.26 5.88
CA PHE A 184 13.96 8.42 7.31
C PHE A 184 13.87 7.08 8.03
N ARG A 185 15.02 6.46 8.32
CA ARG A 185 15.09 5.12 8.94
C ARG A 185 15.43 5.21 10.43
N CYS A 186 14.88 4.28 11.21
CA CYS A 186 15.26 4.15 12.62
C CYS A 186 16.73 3.73 12.76
N PRO A 187 17.51 4.33 13.68
CA PRO A 187 18.92 3.95 13.88
C PRO A 187 19.10 2.57 14.52
N HIS A 188 18.06 2.04 15.18
CA HIS A 188 18.09 0.73 15.82
C HIS A 188 17.92 -0.40 14.80
N THR A 189 18.98 -1.16 14.52
CA THR A 189 19.00 -2.21 13.48
C THR A 189 18.03 -3.37 13.72
N ASP A 190 17.69 -3.59 14.99
CA ASP A 190 16.73 -4.59 15.46
C ASP A 190 15.27 -4.10 15.41
N CYS A 191 15.04 -2.85 15.00
CA CYS A 191 13.70 -2.26 14.91
C CYS A 191 13.13 -2.40 13.48
N PHE A 192 11.86 -2.76 13.36
CA PHE A 192 11.19 -2.90 12.05
C PHE A 192 11.28 -1.62 11.19
N ALA A 193 11.26 -0.46 11.85
CA ALA A 193 11.37 0.85 11.23
C ALA A 193 12.73 1.13 10.59
N HIS A 194 13.77 0.34 10.87
CA HIS A 194 15.05 0.41 10.17
C HIS A 194 14.93 -0.07 8.71
N ALA A 195 14.25 -1.20 8.52
CA ALA A 195 13.99 -1.78 7.20
C ALA A 195 12.87 -1.04 6.45
N VAL A 196 11.81 -0.65 7.15
CA VAL A 196 10.62 -0.01 6.55
C VAL A 196 10.86 1.48 6.25
N GLY A 197 11.52 2.22 7.15
CA GLY A 197 11.74 3.67 7.02
C GLY A 197 10.46 4.51 7.14
N TYR A 198 10.54 5.82 6.96
CA TYR A 198 9.40 6.75 6.98
C TYR A 198 9.53 7.84 5.91
N ALA A 199 8.39 8.39 5.50
CA ALA A 199 8.32 9.47 4.52
C ALA A 199 8.80 10.83 5.06
N SER A 200 8.79 11.03 6.38
CA SER A 200 9.18 12.29 7.02
C SER A 200 9.91 12.08 8.34
N SER A 201 10.77 13.04 8.70
CA SER A 201 11.45 13.07 10.01
C SER A 201 10.44 13.05 11.16
N LYS A 202 9.31 13.76 11.01
CA LYS A 202 8.29 13.82 12.06
C LYS A 202 7.67 12.46 12.37
N ARG A 203 7.45 11.63 11.35
CA ARG A 203 6.98 10.24 11.54
C ARG A 203 8.01 9.37 12.27
N LEU A 204 9.30 9.56 11.98
CA LEU A 204 10.38 8.88 12.69
C LEU A 204 10.47 9.33 14.15
N GLU A 205 10.28 10.62 14.44
CA GLU A 205 10.21 11.13 15.82
C GLU A 205 9.07 10.48 16.61
N ASN A 206 7.85 10.47 16.04
CA ASN A 206 6.71 9.83 16.69
C ASN A 206 6.94 8.31 16.91
N HIS A 207 7.61 7.63 15.97
CA HIS A 207 8.02 6.23 16.14
C HIS A 207 8.98 6.08 17.32
N ASN A 208 10.00 6.94 17.39
CA ASN A 208 10.95 6.92 18.49
C ASN A 208 10.28 7.21 19.83
N GLU A 209 9.26 8.07 19.85
CA GLU A 209 8.39 8.24 21.02
C GLU A 209 7.70 6.90 21.33
N ALA A 210 6.85 6.35 20.46
CA ALA A 210 6.10 5.13 20.77
C ALA A 210 6.97 3.90 21.15
N PHE A 211 8.11 3.69 20.48
CA PHE A 211 8.89 2.45 20.57
C PHE A 211 10.24 2.57 21.28
N HIS A 212 10.80 3.78 21.40
CA HIS A 212 12.17 3.98 21.88
C HIS A 212 12.27 5.03 22.98
N HIS A 213 11.19 5.31 23.71
CA HIS A 213 11.22 6.23 24.85
C HIS A 213 12.46 5.97 25.74
N THR A 214 13.46 6.84 25.63
CA THR A 214 14.53 6.93 26.61
C THR A 214 13.90 7.40 27.90
N THR A 215 14.12 6.64 28.96
CA THR A 215 13.73 6.83 30.36
C THR A 215 13.83 8.27 30.92
N SER A 216 14.48 9.21 30.22
CA SER A 216 14.65 10.61 30.61
C SER A 216 13.36 11.46 30.63
N LYS A 217 12.30 11.13 29.87
CA LYS A 217 11.01 11.86 29.94
C LYS A 217 9.90 11.11 30.70
N ALA A 218 10.10 9.83 31.02
CA ALA A 218 9.13 9.01 31.75
C ALA A 218 8.95 9.46 33.22
N LYS A 219 9.96 10.11 33.82
CA LYS A 219 9.82 10.73 35.15
C LYS A 219 8.95 12.00 35.17
N ALA A 220 8.59 12.58 34.02
CA ALA A 220 7.93 13.90 33.96
C ALA A 220 6.48 13.87 33.45
N LYS A 221 5.93 12.69 33.15
CA LYS A 221 4.53 12.57 32.71
C LYS A 221 3.81 11.38 33.35
N ALA A 222 4.12 11.11 34.62
CA ALA A 222 3.27 10.28 35.47
C ALA A 222 1.88 10.95 35.53
N VAL A 223 0.89 10.32 34.90
CA VAL A 223 -0.51 10.69 35.06
C VAL A 223 -0.93 10.22 36.45
N PHE A 224 -1.47 11.15 37.21
CA PHE A 224 -2.06 10.98 38.54
C PHE A 224 -3.09 9.82 38.59
N PRO A 225 -3.16 9.02 39.67
CA PRO A 225 -2.47 9.17 40.95
C PRO A 225 -1.00 8.73 40.92
N ALA A 226 -0.25 9.34 41.84
CA ALA A 226 1.15 9.09 42.10
C ALA A 226 1.37 7.66 42.61
N GLU A 227 2.49 7.06 42.18
CA GLU A 227 3.18 5.95 42.85
C GLU A 227 2.24 4.92 43.51
N LEU A 228 1.71 3.99 42.70
CA LEU A 228 1.44 2.67 43.25
C LEU A 228 2.78 2.17 43.81
N GLU A 229 2.86 2.08 45.15
CA GLU A 229 3.96 1.43 45.85
C GLU A 229 4.26 0.11 45.11
N THR A 230 5.54 -0.23 44.98
CA THR A 230 6.12 -1.27 44.11
C THR A 230 5.67 -2.71 44.43
N GLY A 231 4.36 -2.96 44.55
CA GLY A 231 3.78 -4.21 45.04
C GLY A 231 2.35 -4.53 44.60
N GLU A 232 1.62 -3.67 43.86
CA GLU A 232 0.23 -3.96 43.44
C GLU A 232 -0.07 -3.72 41.95
N TRP A 233 0.94 -3.66 41.08
CA TRP A 233 0.64 -3.57 39.65
C TRP A 233 -0.02 -4.88 39.19
N ASN A 234 -1.05 -4.78 38.35
CA ASN A 234 -1.51 -5.91 37.55
C ASN A 234 -1.02 -5.76 36.10
N LEU A 235 -1.05 -6.85 35.33
CA LEU A 235 -0.58 -6.86 33.94
C LEU A 235 -1.28 -5.79 33.08
N TYR A 236 -2.56 -5.51 33.33
CA TYR A 236 -3.31 -4.47 32.62
C TYR A 236 -2.75 -3.07 32.89
N GLU A 237 -2.48 -2.72 34.15
CA GLU A 237 -1.89 -1.44 34.54
C GLU A 237 -0.48 -1.28 34.01
N ALA A 238 0.32 -2.35 34.06
CA ALA A 238 1.65 -2.38 33.44
C ALA A 238 1.61 -2.07 31.94
N CYS A 239 0.67 -2.69 31.23
CA CYS A 239 0.45 -2.44 29.81
C CYS A 239 -0.01 -1.01 29.52
N LYS A 240 -0.97 -0.50 30.30
CA LYS A 240 -1.51 0.85 30.16
C LYS A 240 -0.48 1.94 30.46
N ALA A 241 0.39 1.71 31.44
CA ALA A 241 1.46 2.64 31.79
C ALA A 241 2.68 2.55 30.85
N GLY A 242 2.78 1.50 30.03
CA GLY A 242 3.94 1.26 29.18
C GLY A 242 5.16 0.75 29.94
N ASN A 243 4.96 0.11 31.10
CA ASN A 243 6.06 -0.44 31.90
C ASN A 243 6.43 -1.84 31.39
N LEU A 244 7.29 -1.89 30.37
CA LEU A 244 7.71 -3.15 29.75
C LEU A 244 8.43 -4.10 30.72
N ASP A 245 9.12 -3.59 31.72
CA ASP A 245 9.86 -4.42 32.67
C ASP A 245 8.90 -5.21 33.57
N GLU A 246 7.82 -4.58 34.04
CA GLU A 246 6.74 -5.26 34.78
C GLU A 246 5.98 -6.24 33.89
N VAL A 247 5.65 -5.86 32.64
CA VAL A 247 5.02 -6.78 31.67
C VAL A 247 5.88 -8.04 31.46
N LYS A 248 7.21 -7.89 31.39
CA LYS A 248 8.14 -9.02 31.31
C LYS A 248 8.16 -9.85 32.60
N SER A 249 8.05 -9.23 33.77
CA SER A 249 7.95 -9.95 35.05
C SER A 249 6.71 -10.85 35.07
N PHE A 250 5.53 -10.28 34.80
CA PHE A 250 4.28 -11.04 34.75
C PHE A 250 4.33 -12.19 33.74
N ASN A 251 4.93 -11.99 32.56
CA ASN A 251 5.08 -13.07 31.58
C ASN A 251 5.97 -14.22 32.12
N ARG A 252 7.06 -13.90 32.84
CA ARG A 252 7.92 -14.92 33.48
C ARG A 252 7.23 -15.66 34.60
N GLU A 253 6.30 -15.00 35.30
CA GLU A 253 5.45 -15.59 36.34
C GLU A 253 4.33 -16.46 35.76
N GLY A 254 4.20 -16.53 34.43
CA GLY A 254 3.23 -17.38 33.74
C GLY A 254 1.90 -16.70 33.44
N ALA A 255 1.84 -15.37 33.48
CA ALA A 255 0.64 -14.64 33.05
C ALA A 255 0.37 -14.89 31.56
N ASP A 256 -0.88 -15.24 31.24
CA ASP A 256 -1.31 -15.45 29.85
C ASP A 256 -1.48 -14.11 29.12
N LEU A 257 -0.55 -13.78 28.22
CA LEU A 257 -0.59 -12.58 27.40
C LEU A 257 -1.75 -12.57 26.40
N ASN A 258 -2.35 -13.73 26.11
CA ASN A 258 -3.53 -13.87 25.25
C ASN A 258 -4.84 -13.87 26.03
N SER A 259 -4.82 -13.61 27.35
CA SER A 259 -6.03 -13.71 28.16
C SER A 259 -7.10 -12.70 27.69
N THR A 260 -8.19 -13.21 27.12
CA THR A 260 -9.37 -12.44 26.73
C THR A 260 -10.53 -12.77 27.66
N HIS A 261 -10.42 -12.43 28.95
CA HIS A 261 -11.49 -12.76 29.90
C HIS A 261 -12.78 -11.96 29.57
N PRO A 262 -13.98 -12.54 29.67
CA PRO A 262 -15.24 -11.89 29.27
C PRO A 262 -15.55 -10.55 29.97
N GLU A 263 -15.04 -10.35 31.18
CA GLU A 263 -15.25 -9.13 31.99
C GLU A 263 -13.97 -8.29 32.17
N ALA A 264 -12.80 -8.83 31.83
CA ALA A 264 -11.52 -8.14 32.00
C ALA A 264 -11.02 -7.61 30.65
N VAL A 265 -10.69 -6.33 30.61
CA VAL A 265 -10.11 -5.68 29.43
C VAL A 265 -8.79 -6.36 29.08
N SER A 266 -8.62 -6.80 27.83
CA SER A 266 -7.38 -7.45 27.36
C SER A 266 -6.17 -6.56 27.66
N PRO A 267 -5.11 -7.07 28.33
CA PRO A 267 -3.90 -6.29 28.61
C PRO A 267 -3.24 -5.75 27.35
N PHE A 268 -3.26 -6.53 26.26
CA PHE A 268 -2.79 -6.09 24.96
C PHE A 268 -3.57 -4.87 24.47
N CYS A 269 -4.90 -4.90 24.56
CA CYS A 269 -5.76 -3.77 24.20
C CYS A 269 -5.48 -2.53 25.04
N ALA A 270 -5.14 -2.69 26.33
CA ALA A 270 -4.73 -1.58 27.18
C ALA A 270 -3.47 -0.90 26.66
N ALA A 271 -2.46 -1.67 26.26
CA ALA A 271 -1.25 -1.15 25.63
C ALA A 271 -1.56 -0.46 24.29
N VAL A 272 -2.42 -1.04 23.47
CA VAL A 272 -2.79 -0.42 22.19
C VAL A 272 -3.55 0.88 22.38
N GLU A 273 -4.47 0.96 23.34
CA GLU A 273 -5.22 2.19 23.62
C GLU A 273 -4.33 3.28 24.22
N ALA A 274 -3.35 2.92 25.05
CA ALA A 274 -2.45 3.85 25.70
C ALA A 274 -1.35 4.39 24.77
N GLY A 275 -0.92 3.62 23.76
CA GLY A 275 0.14 4.02 22.82
C GLY A 275 1.59 3.56 23.09
N PRO A 276 1.97 2.78 24.12
CA PRO A 276 3.33 2.25 24.23
C PRO A 276 3.60 1.15 23.18
N GLY A 277 4.13 1.55 22.03
CA GLY A 277 4.45 0.66 20.92
C GLY A 277 5.46 -0.45 21.28
N HIS A 278 6.40 -0.17 22.18
CA HIS A 278 7.37 -1.16 22.67
C HIS A 278 6.73 -2.29 23.50
N VAL A 279 5.65 -2.01 24.25
CA VAL A 279 4.85 -3.06 24.92
C VAL A 279 4.07 -3.84 23.88
N CYS A 280 3.44 -3.17 22.92
CA CYS A 280 2.71 -3.83 21.83
C CYS A 280 3.63 -4.78 21.03
N ARG A 281 4.87 -4.35 20.76
CA ARG A 281 5.91 -5.17 20.12
C ARG A 281 6.19 -6.43 20.92
N TYR A 282 6.38 -6.31 22.23
CA TYR A 282 6.65 -7.47 23.08
C TYR A 282 5.52 -8.51 23.04
N PHE A 283 4.25 -8.09 23.05
CA PHE A 283 3.12 -9.01 22.91
C PHE A 283 3.16 -9.76 21.57
N ILE A 284 3.37 -9.07 20.46
CA ILE A 284 3.45 -9.68 19.12
C ILE A 284 4.65 -10.62 19.01
N ASP A 285 5.81 -10.23 19.55
CA ASP A 285 7.01 -11.07 19.59
C ASP A 285 6.78 -12.37 20.41
N ASN A 286 5.79 -12.37 21.32
CA ASN A 286 5.33 -13.56 22.06
C ASN A 286 4.10 -14.26 21.44
N GLY A 287 3.78 -13.98 20.16
CA GLY A 287 2.78 -14.71 19.39
C GLY A 287 1.34 -14.18 19.50
N VAL A 288 1.13 -12.98 20.06
CA VAL A 288 -0.20 -12.35 20.13
C VAL A 288 -0.55 -11.76 18.77
N ASP A 289 -1.65 -12.21 18.16
CA ASP A 289 -2.11 -11.69 16.87
C ASP A 289 -2.98 -10.44 17.05
N PRO A 290 -2.53 -9.24 16.60
CA PRO A 290 -3.28 -8.00 16.78
C PRO A 290 -4.63 -7.97 16.06
N PHE A 291 -4.83 -8.77 15.01
CA PHE A 291 -6.08 -8.79 14.24
C PHE A 291 -7.16 -9.64 14.91
N ARG A 292 -6.78 -10.59 15.76
CA ARG A 292 -7.69 -11.50 16.47
C ARG A 292 -8.05 -11.03 17.88
N GLN A 293 -7.29 -10.08 18.43
CA GLN A 293 -7.51 -9.57 19.79
C GLN A 293 -8.70 -8.61 19.84
N VAL A 294 -9.69 -8.94 20.69
CA VAL A 294 -10.91 -8.15 20.89
C VAL A 294 -10.82 -7.35 22.20
N CYS A 295 -10.90 -6.03 22.10
CA CYS A 295 -10.84 -5.09 23.22
C CYS A 295 -12.20 -4.85 23.87
N ASN A 296 -13.28 -4.96 23.10
CA ASN A 296 -14.64 -4.85 23.61
C ASN A 296 -15.56 -5.77 22.82
N LYS A 297 -16.08 -6.83 23.48
CA LYS A 297 -16.98 -7.81 22.84
C LYS A 297 -18.34 -7.22 22.49
N MET A 298 -18.87 -6.26 23.26
CA MET A 298 -20.17 -5.61 22.95
C MET A 298 -20.09 -4.73 21.69
N ALA A 299 -18.95 -4.09 21.47
CA ALA A 299 -18.70 -3.27 20.29
C ALA A 299 -17.92 -4.01 19.19
N SER A 300 -17.63 -5.30 19.38
CA SER A 300 -16.72 -6.13 18.55
C SER A 300 -15.43 -5.39 18.15
N ARG A 301 -14.91 -4.54 19.03
CA ARG A 301 -13.76 -3.68 18.69
C ARG A 301 -12.48 -4.46 18.83
N THR A 302 -11.75 -4.63 17.73
CA THR A 302 -10.41 -5.25 17.71
C THR A 302 -9.32 -4.29 18.21
N ALA A 303 -8.15 -4.83 18.54
CA ALA A 303 -6.98 -4.02 18.90
C ALA A 303 -6.59 -3.05 17.79
N VAL A 304 -6.62 -3.50 16.54
CA VAL A 304 -6.38 -2.66 15.36
C VAL A 304 -7.39 -1.51 15.26
N ALA A 305 -8.68 -1.79 15.49
CA ALA A 305 -9.71 -0.75 15.52
C ALA A 305 -9.48 0.28 16.63
N SER A 306 -9.00 -0.13 17.81
CA SER A 306 -8.59 0.79 18.88
C SER A 306 -7.40 1.67 18.48
N ALA A 307 -6.38 1.11 17.81
CA ALA A 307 -5.25 1.87 17.27
C ALA A 307 -5.72 2.91 16.23
N ILE A 308 -6.65 2.55 15.35
CA ILE A 308 -7.28 3.47 14.38
C ILE A 308 -8.03 4.57 15.10
N TYR A 309 -8.89 4.22 16.07
CA TYR A 309 -9.72 5.18 16.81
C TYR A 309 -8.89 6.22 17.57
N ARG A 310 -7.79 5.78 18.18
CA ARG A 310 -6.87 6.62 18.97
C ARG A 310 -5.81 7.33 18.13
N GLU A 311 -5.75 7.07 16.82
CA GLU A 311 -4.73 7.60 15.89
C GLU A 311 -3.29 7.22 16.28
N HIS A 312 -3.09 6.04 16.85
CA HIS A 312 -1.76 5.48 17.11
C HIS A 312 -1.17 4.89 15.83
N LEU A 313 -0.86 5.77 14.88
CA LEU A 313 -0.45 5.43 13.53
C LEU A 313 0.86 4.62 13.48
N GLU A 314 1.77 4.81 14.43
CA GLU A 314 3.03 4.10 14.53
C GLU A 314 2.81 2.63 14.95
N ILE A 315 1.84 2.40 15.85
CA ILE A 315 1.41 1.05 16.25
C ILE A 315 0.67 0.37 15.10
N LEU A 316 -0.24 1.08 14.43
CA LEU A 316 -0.93 0.56 13.25
C LEU A 316 0.06 0.18 12.14
N GLU A 317 1.08 1.00 11.91
CA GLU A 317 2.13 0.70 10.93
C GLU A 317 2.91 -0.56 11.30
N PHE A 318 3.23 -0.71 12.59
CA PHE A 318 3.88 -1.90 13.11
C PHE A 318 3.03 -3.15 12.90
N PHE A 319 1.72 -3.10 13.18
CA PHE A 319 0.81 -4.24 12.97
C PHE A 319 0.78 -4.68 11.50
N LEU A 320 0.68 -3.74 10.56
CA LEU A 320 0.67 -4.02 9.12
C LEU A 320 2.00 -4.56 8.58
N HIS A 321 3.09 -4.42 9.33
CA HIS A 321 4.42 -4.92 8.98
C HIS A 321 4.87 -6.11 9.84
N SER A 322 4.10 -6.45 10.86
CA SER A 322 4.35 -7.61 11.72
C SER A 322 4.06 -8.90 10.96
N GLY A 323 4.53 -10.04 11.48
CA GLY A 323 4.30 -11.35 10.87
C GLY A 323 2.82 -11.75 10.76
N SER A 324 1.91 -11.01 11.40
CA SER A 324 0.47 -11.16 11.25
C SER A 324 -0.03 -10.38 10.03
N SER A 325 -0.32 -11.08 8.93
CA SER A 325 -0.97 -10.48 7.77
C SER A 325 -2.48 -10.39 7.99
N PRO A 326 -3.12 -9.21 7.83
CA PRO A 326 -4.58 -9.12 7.86
C PRO A 326 -5.17 -9.97 6.74
N ASP A 327 -6.25 -10.68 7.02
CA ASP A 327 -7.06 -11.26 5.95
C ASP A 327 -7.91 -10.17 5.24
N ASP A 328 -8.50 -10.52 4.10
CA ASP A 328 -9.30 -9.56 3.32
C ASP A 328 -10.52 -9.04 4.13
N SER A 329 -11.07 -9.86 5.04
CA SER A 329 -12.20 -9.47 5.88
C SER A 329 -11.77 -8.47 6.94
N ASP A 330 -10.67 -8.74 7.65
CA ASP A 330 -10.06 -7.86 8.64
C ASP A 330 -9.74 -6.50 8.00
N LEU A 331 -9.16 -6.50 6.80
CA LEU A 331 -8.81 -5.27 6.11
C LEU A 331 -10.06 -4.46 5.74
N VAL A 332 -11.11 -5.10 5.21
CA VAL A 332 -12.38 -4.43 4.85
C VAL A 332 -13.06 -3.86 6.08
N GLU A 333 -13.09 -4.59 7.19
CA GLU A 333 -13.67 -4.13 8.45
C GLU A 333 -12.92 -2.90 8.97
N ASN A 334 -11.59 -2.96 9.03
CA ASN A 334 -10.76 -1.86 9.51
C ASN A 334 -10.83 -0.62 8.59
N ILE A 335 -10.92 -0.80 7.27
CA ILE A 335 -11.15 0.29 6.32
C ILE A 335 -12.51 0.95 6.59
N THR A 336 -13.56 0.14 6.74
CA THR A 336 -14.91 0.62 7.04
C THR A 336 -14.93 1.40 8.35
N TYR A 337 -14.25 0.90 9.37
CA TYR A 337 -14.12 1.56 10.66
C TYR A 337 -13.37 2.90 10.58
N ALA A 338 -12.26 2.95 9.83
CA ALA A 338 -11.49 4.18 9.60
C ALA A 338 -12.32 5.25 8.88
N VAL A 339 -13.16 4.85 7.92
CA VAL A 339 -14.11 5.75 7.24
C VAL A 339 -15.15 6.28 8.22
N HIS A 340 -15.84 5.41 8.97
CA HIS A 340 -16.85 5.83 9.93
C HIS A 340 -16.30 6.72 11.05
N SER A 341 -15.06 6.49 11.47
CA SER A 341 -14.38 7.27 12.51
C SER A 341 -13.68 8.53 11.97
N ASN A 342 -13.80 8.83 10.67
CA ASN A 342 -13.16 9.95 9.98
C ASN A 342 -11.63 10.01 10.19
N ARG A 343 -10.96 8.86 10.20
CA ARG A 343 -9.51 8.72 10.42
C ARG A 343 -8.77 8.60 9.09
N SER A 344 -8.62 9.72 8.39
CA SER A 344 -8.05 9.77 7.03
C SER A 344 -6.61 9.25 6.94
N ALA A 345 -5.77 9.53 7.94
CA ALA A 345 -4.39 9.03 7.98
C ALA A 345 -4.33 7.50 8.08
N ALA A 346 -5.11 6.92 9.00
CA ALA A 346 -5.22 5.46 9.16
C ALA A 346 -5.82 4.79 7.92
N LEU A 347 -6.86 5.39 7.33
CA LEU A 347 -7.45 4.93 6.07
C LEU A 347 -6.41 4.85 4.94
N ASN A 348 -5.60 5.90 4.77
CA ASN A 348 -4.54 5.91 3.76
C ASN A 348 -3.49 4.82 4.01
N MET A 349 -3.14 4.53 5.26
CA MET A 349 -2.23 3.44 5.60
C MET A 349 -2.81 2.07 5.23
N LEU A 350 -4.08 1.82 5.54
CA LEU A 350 -4.75 0.56 5.20
C LEU A 350 -4.86 0.36 3.67
N LEU A 351 -5.19 1.44 2.94
CA LEU A 351 -5.27 1.39 1.47
C LEU A 351 -3.91 1.16 0.80
N THR A 352 -2.83 1.65 1.40
CA THR A 352 -1.46 1.43 0.89
C THR A 352 -0.92 0.06 1.24
N ALA A 353 -1.36 -0.55 2.34
CA ALA A 353 -1.03 -1.95 2.67
C ALA A 353 -1.56 -2.95 1.64
N ARG A 354 -2.63 -2.60 0.90
CA ARG A 354 -3.19 -3.41 -0.20
C ARG A 354 -2.34 -3.40 -1.48
N GLN A 355 -1.37 -2.50 -1.60
CA GLN A 355 -0.52 -2.43 -2.79
C GLN A 355 0.61 -3.46 -2.66
N PRO A 356 0.76 -4.42 -3.60
CA PRO A 356 1.84 -5.38 -3.55
C PRO A 356 3.20 -4.64 -3.61
N LYS A 357 4.07 -4.90 -2.63
CA LYS A 357 5.42 -4.33 -2.52
C LYS A 357 6.33 -4.74 -3.67
#